data_AF-A0A8T3T062-F1
#
_entry.id   AF-A0A8T3T062-F1
#
_cell.length_a   1.000
_cell.length_b   1.000
_cell.length_c   1.000
_cell.angle_alpha   90.00
_cell.angle_beta   90.00
_cell.angle_gamma   90.00
#
_symmetry.space_group_name_H-M   'P 1'
#
loop_
_entity.id
_entity.type
_entity.pdbx_description
1 polymer ?
#
loop_
_entity_poly.entity_id
_entity_poly.type
_entity_poly.pdbx_seq_one_letter_code
_entity_poly.pdbx_strand_id
1 'polypeptide(L)'
;MERLIQRARQLSIDEAADIYQAHATRFLVEGSAANQHALRDARRTAVRSERLPEYERARREAATAWRGALPETQGPWLMVGAAIANAAGALVLEDVVDKKTFQSLIGPWRQAVGTLMPVGPGAGVRERSRAVTLRG
;
A
#
# COMPACT_ATOMS: atom_id res chain seq x y z
N MET A 1 0.22 9.21 -0.78
CA MET A 1 -0.09 8.68 0.57
C MET A 1 -1.44 9.17 1.10
N GLU A 2 -1.70 10.47 1.18
CA GLU A 2 -2.96 11.01 1.76
C GLU A 2 -4.24 10.45 1.15
N ARG A 3 -4.28 10.24 -0.17
CA ARG A 3 -5.40 9.57 -0.85
C ARG A 3 -5.67 8.15 -0.36
N LEU A 4 -4.62 7.39 -0.02
CA LEU A 4 -4.78 6.05 0.56
C LEU A 4 -5.41 6.15 1.95
N ILE A 5 -4.94 7.09 2.76
CA ILE A 5 -5.48 7.31 4.12
C ILE A 5 -6.95 7.74 4.05
N GLN A 6 -7.30 8.67 3.16
CA GLN A 6 -8.70 9.05 2.93
C GLN A 6 -9.53 7.87 2.45
N ARG A 7 -9.01 7.09 1.50
CA ARG A 7 -9.72 5.91 0.98
C ARG A 7 -9.91 4.83 2.04
N ALA A 8 -8.94 4.62 2.92
CA ALA A 8 -9.04 3.69 4.03
C ALA A 8 -10.18 4.05 5.01
N ARG A 9 -10.54 5.33 5.13
CA ARG A 9 -11.71 5.79 5.93
C ARG A 9 -13.05 5.47 5.28
N GLN A 10 -13.05 5.17 3.98
CA GLN A 10 -14.24 5.04 3.15
C GLN A 10 -14.37 3.63 2.55
N LEU A 11 -13.59 2.66 3.03
CA LEU A 11 -13.70 1.29 2.57
C LEU A 11 -15.04 0.71 2.99
N SER A 12 -15.75 0.11 2.05
CA SER A 12 -16.89 -0.74 2.37
C SER A 12 -16.42 -2.06 3.00
N ILE A 13 -17.35 -2.79 3.63
CA ILE A 13 -17.08 -4.12 4.17
C ILE A 13 -16.66 -5.09 3.06
N ASP A 14 -17.26 -4.99 1.88
CA ASP A 14 -16.93 -5.84 0.72
C ASP A 14 -15.51 -5.57 0.21
N GLU A 15 -15.12 -4.30 0.07
CA GLU A 15 -13.76 -3.93 -0.32
C GLU A 15 -12.73 -4.38 0.72
N ALA A 16 -13.08 -4.31 2.00
CA ALA A 16 -12.23 -4.83 3.07
C ALA A 16 -12.11 -6.36 3.01
N ALA A 17 -13.19 -7.08 2.67
CA ALA A 17 -13.16 -8.52 2.45
C ALA A 17 -12.29 -8.89 1.24
N ASP A 18 -12.31 -8.10 0.18
CA ASP A 18 -11.44 -8.27 -0.98
C ASP A 18 -9.96 -8.02 -0.63
N ILE A 19 -9.66 -6.98 0.16
CA ILE A 19 -8.30 -6.73 0.68
C ILE A 19 -7.85 -7.92 1.54
N TYR A 20 -8.73 -8.45 2.39
CA TYR A 20 -8.47 -9.61 3.21
C TYR A 20 -8.14 -10.83 2.34
N GLN A 21 -8.98 -11.16 1.36
CA GLN A 21 -8.77 -12.29 0.47
C GLN A 21 -7.48 -12.16 -0.34
N ALA A 22 -7.18 -10.98 -0.87
CA ALA A 22 -5.95 -10.72 -1.61
C ALA A 22 -4.71 -10.87 -0.70
N HIS A 23 -4.78 -10.35 0.53
CA HIS A 23 -3.68 -10.47 1.49
C HIS A 23 -3.48 -11.91 1.97
N ALA A 24 -4.58 -12.62 2.28
CA ALA A 24 -4.55 -14.01 2.72
C ALA A 24 -4.05 -14.95 1.61
N THR A 25 -4.54 -14.79 0.38
CA THR A 25 -4.08 -15.57 -0.78
C THR A 25 -2.58 -15.37 -0.99
N ARG A 26 -2.11 -14.12 -0.94
CA ARG A 26 -0.68 -13.85 -1.07
C ARG A 26 0.14 -14.47 0.05
N PHE A 27 -0.37 -14.40 1.29
CA PHE A 27 0.26 -15.03 2.43
C PHE A 27 0.37 -16.56 2.28
N LEU A 28 -0.65 -17.19 1.69
CA LEU A 28 -0.66 -18.64 1.41
C LEU A 28 0.28 -19.02 0.26
N VAL A 29 0.36 -18.19 -0.80
CA VAL A 29 1.17 -18.47 -2.00
C VAL A 29 2.65 -18.14 -1.80
N GLU A 30 2.97 -16.98 -1.24
CA GLU A 30 4.35 -16.49 -1.07
C GLU A 30 4.94 -16.85 0.30
N GLY A 31 4.09 -17.21 1.26
CA GLY A 31 4.47 -17.51 2.63
C GLY A 31 4.70 -16.27 3.51
N SER A 32 4.60 -16.47 4.82
CA SER A 32 4.82 -15.40 5.82
C SER A 32 6.22 -14.78 5.75
N ALA A 33 7.22 -15.58 5.39
CA ALA A 33 8.61 -15.17 5.30
C ALA A 33 8.86 -14.12 4.20
N ALA A 34 8.18 -14.24 3.05
CA ALA A 34 8.31 -13.30 1.95
C ALA A 34 7.74 -11.92 2.31
N ASN A 35 6.57 -11.89 2.95
CA ASN A 35 5.96 -10.65 3.44
C ASN A 35 6.83 -9.97 4.51
N GLN A 36 7.40 -10.75 5.44
CA GLN A 36 8.32 -10.21 6.45
C GLN A 36 9.63 -9.72 5.84
N HIS A 37 10.14 -10.36 4.78
CA HIS A 37 11.31 -9.90 4.06
C HIS A 37 11.05 -8.54 3.39
N ALA A 38 9.95 -8.40 2.64
CA ALA A 38 9.55 -7.13 2.03
C ALA A 38 9.40 -6.00 3.06
N LEU A 39 8.82 -6.30 4.24
CA LEU A 39 8.72 -5.33 5.33
C LEU A 39 10.08 -4.90 5.88
N ARG A 40 11.00 -5.85 6.06
CA ARG A 40 12.36 -5.55 6.52
C ARG A 40 13.11 -4.70 5.51
N ASP A 41 12.98 -4.99 4.22
CA ASP A 41 13.68 -4.25 3.17
C ASP A 41 13.11 -2.85 2.97
N ALA A 42 11.79 -2.68 3.04
CA ALA A 42 11.16 -1.37 3.07
C ALA A 42 11.63 -0.55 4.28
N ARG A 43 11.66 -1.15 5.48
CA ARG A 43 12.14 -0.44 6.69
C ARG A 43 13.62 -0.05 6.58
N ARG A 44 14.48 -0.95 6.09
CA ARG A 44 15.90 -0.63 5.85
C ARG A 44 16.07 0.49 4.82
N THR A 45 15.25 0.49 3.78
CA THR A 45 15.25 1.55 2.77
C THR A 45 14.81 2.88 3.38
N ALA A 46 13.76 2.90 4.21
CA ALA A 46 13.32 4.09 4.92
C ALA A 46 14.42 4.66 5.84
N VAL A 47 15.19 3.80 6.51
CA VAL A 47 16.35 4.23 7.32
C VAL A 47 17.43 4.87 6.43
N ARG A 48 17.84 4.18 5.36
CA ARG A 48 18.91 4.65 4.46
C ARG A 48 18.54 5.94 3.71
N SER A 49 17.26 6.14 3.43
CA SER A 49 16.76 7.34 2.76
C SER A 49 16.32 8.44 3.73
N GLU A 50 16.52 8.27 5.04
CA GLU A 50 16.12 9.23 6.08
C GLU A 50 14.60 9.52 6.12
N ARG A 51 13.77 8.55 5.72
CA ARG A 51 12.29 8.66 5.67
C ARG A 51 11.58 7.76 6.69
N LEU A 52 12.31 7.22 7.67
CA LEU A 52 11.73 6.32 8.67
C LEU A 52 10.56 6.97 9.44
N PRO A 53 10.62 8.23 9.90
CA PRO A 53 9.51 8.88 10.58
C PRO A 53 8.25 8.97 9.70
N GLU A 54 8.38 9.37 8.44
CA GLU A 54 7.29 9.47 7.47
C GLU A 54 6.70 8.10 7.16
N TYR A 55 7.56 7.09 6.97
CA TYR A 55 7.15 5.70 6.75
C TYR A 55 6.31 5.19 7.91
N GLU A 56 6.77 5.35 9.16
CA GLU A 56 6.03 4.90 10.34
C GLU A 56 4.75 5.69 10.55
N ARG A 57 4.78 7.01 10.32
CA ARG A 57 3.60 7.88 10.40
C ARG A 57 2.53 7.42 9.42
N ALA A 58 2.89 7.21 8.15
CA ALA A 58 1.99 6.75 7.10
C ALA A 58 1.30 5.43 7.47
N ARG A 59 2.09 4.45 7.96
CA ARG A 59 1.58 3.14 8.39
C ARG A 59 0.58 3.29 9.54
N ARG A 60 0.92 4.09 10.55
CA ARG A 60 0.06 4.32 11.72
C ARG A 60 -1.23 5.02 11.32
N GLU A 61 -1.15 6.14 10.59
CA GLU A 61 -2.32 6.93 10.19
C GLU A 61 -3.28 6.13 9.32
N ALA A 62 -2.78 5.33 8.37
CA ALA A 62 -3.62 4.52 7.51
C ALA A 62 -4.32 3.38 8.29
N ALA A 63 -3.61 2.71 9.21
CA ALA A 63 -4.21 1.71 10.08
C ALA A 63 -5.26 2.31 11.02
N THR A 64 -4.99 3.49 11.59
CA THR A 64 -5.94 4.20 12.46
C THR A 64 -7.16 4.66 11.69
N ALA A 65 -6.98 5.16 10.46
CA ALA A 65 -8.07 5.55 9.57
C ALA A 65 -9.02 4.38 9.29
N TRP A 66 -8.47 3.19 9.03
CA TRP A 66 -9.26 1.97 8.87
C TRP A 66 -9.98 1.57 10.16
N ARG A 67 -9.29 1.58 11.31
CA ARG A 67 -9.92 1.26 12.60
C ARG A 67 -11.06 2.20 12.96
N GLY A 68 -10.93 3.49 12.66
CA GLY A 68 -12.00 4.47 12.89
C GLY A 68 -13.21 4.29 11.97
N ALA A 69 -13.06 3.58 10.85
CA ALA A 69 -14.13 3.25 9.92
C ALA A 69 -14.80 1.90 10.22
N LEU A 70 -14.25 1.10 11.13
CA LEU A 70 -14.77 -0.23 11.49
C LEU A 70 -15.77 -0.16 12.67
N PRO A 71 -16.84 -0.97 12.64
CA PRO A 71 -17.60 -1.32 13.86
C PRO A 71 -16.71 -2.13 14.83
N GLU A 72 -17.03 -2.14 16.13
CA GLU A 72 -16.24 -2.70 17.27
C GLU A 72 -15.91 -4.22 17.24
N THR A 73 -15.65 -4.83 16.08
CA THR A 73 -15.39 -6.27 15.96
C THR A 73 -13.91 -6.59 15.85
N GLN A 74 -13.41 -7.41 16.79
CA GLN A 74 -12.14 -8.11 16.64
C GLN A 74 -12.31 -9.29 15.67
N GLY A 75 -11.46 -9.40 14.65
CA GLY A 75 -11.61 -10.41 13.61
C GLY A 75 -10.59 -10.27 12.46
N PRO A 76 -10.90 -10.76 11.24
CA PRO A 76 -9.99 -10.74 10.07
C PRO A 76 -9.54 -9.32 9.67
N TRP A 77 -10.22 -8.31 10.19
CA TRP A 77 -9.98 -6.89 9.96
C TRP A 77 -8.62 -6.37 10.45
N LEU A 78 -7.94 -7.09 11.35
CA LEU A 78 -6.55 -6.82 11.70
C LEU A 78 -5.60 -7.05 10.52
N MET A 79 -5.84 -8.09 9.71
CA MET A 79 -5.06 -8.34 8.50
C MET A 79 -5.32 -7.27 7.43
N VAL A 80 -6.55 -6.79 7.32
CA VAL A 80 -6.89 -5.66 6.44
C VAL A 80 -6.11 -4.41 6.88
N GLY A 81 -6.14 -4.08 8.17
CA GLY A 81 -5.36 -2.96 8.71
C GLY A 81 -3.86 -3.07 8.46
N ALA A 82 -3.30 -4.28 8.55
CA ALA A 82 -1.90 -4.53 8.21
C ALA A 82 -1.61 -4.32 6.71
N ALA A 83 -2.47 -4.81 5.82
CA ALA A 83 -2.34 -4.61 4.38
C ALA A 83 -2.43 -3.11 4.00
N ILE A 84 -3.37 -2.38 4.61
CA ILE A 84 -3.52 -0.93 4.43
C ILE A 84 -2.28 -0.18 4.91
N ALA A 85 -1.78 -0.51 6.11
CA ALA A 85 -0.56 0.08 6.63
C ALA A 85 0.63 -0.18 5.69
N ASN A 86 0.80 -1.41 5.24
CA ASN A 86 1.91 -1.79 4.35
C ASN A 86 1.88 -1.02 3.04
N ALA A 87 0.70 -0.87 2.43
CA ALA A 87 0.51 -0.07 1.23
C ALA A 87 0.84 1.41 1.48
N ALA A 88 0.43 1.99 2.61
CA ALA A 88 0.73 3.37 2.97
C ALA A 88 2.25 3.61 3.13
N GLY A 89 2.94 2.71 3.85
CA GLY A 89 4.39 2.78 4.03
C GLY A 89 5.14 2.60 2.70
N ALA A 90 4.69 1.69 1.83
CA ALA A 90 5.29 1.50 0.52
C ALA A 90 5.19 2.75 -0.36
N LEU A 91 4.06 3.48 -0.32
CA LEU A 91 3.88 4.73 -1.06
C LEU A 91 4.83 5.86 -0.63
N VAL A 92 5.31 5.86 0.61
CA VAL A 92 6.33 6.84 1.07
C VAL A 92 7.69 6.59 0.41
N LEU A 93 7.93 5.34 -0.01
CA LEU A 93 9.20 4.87 -0.56
C LEU A 93 9.11 4.52 -2.04
N GLU A 94 8.02 4.88 -2.75
CA GLU A 94 7.74 4.45 -4.13
C GLU A 94 8.89 4.73 -5.12
N ASP A 95 9.64 5.80 -4.88
CA ASP A 95 10.78 6.25 -5.68
C ASP A 95 12.12 5.60 -5.30
N VAL A 96 12.23 4.97 -4.14
CA VAL A 96 13.52 4.50 -3.57
C VAL A 96 13.56 3.02 -3.19
N VAL A 97 12.41 2.39 -2.96
CA VAL A 97 12.33 0.95 -2.66
C VAL A 97 12.34 0.14 -3.95
N ASP A 98 12.90 -1.07 -3.89
CA ASP A 98 12.91 -1.94 -5.05
C ASP A 98 11.49 -2.30 -5.48
N LYS A 99 11.30 -2.47 -6.80
CA LYS A 99 10.00 -2.69 -7.41
C LYS A 99 9.31 -3.95 -6.85
N LYS A 100 10.07 -5.01 -6.54
CA LYS A 100 9.50 -6.27 -6.04
C LYS A 100 8.90 -6.04 -4.65
N THR A 101 9.66 -5.46 -3.74
CA THR A 101 9.20 -5.08 -2.40
C THR A 101 8.01 -4.13 -2.47
N PHE A 102 8.05 -3.12 -3.34
CA PHE A 102 6.92 -2.21 -3.53
C PHE A 102 5.64 -2.97 -3.94
N GLN A 103 5.72 -3.82 -4.96
CA GLN A 103 4.57 -4.64 -5.41
C GLN A 103 4.13 -5.65 -4.35
N SER A 104 5.05 -6.15 -3.52
CA SER A 104 4.71 -7.02 -2.39
C SER A 104 3.83 -6.33 -1.37
N LEU A 105 4.16 -5.09 -1.03
CA LEU A 105 3.48 -4.34 0.02
C LEU A 105 2.19 -3.65 -0.45
N ILE A 106 2.17 -3.14 -1.69
CA ILE A 106 0.99 -2.44 -2.23
C ILE A 106 0.00 -3.37 -2.96
N GLY A 107 0.44 -4.57 -3.34
CA GLY A 107 -0.32 -5.50 -4.19
C GLY A 107 -1.73 -5.82 -3.67
N PRO A 108 -1.91 -6.23 -2.40
CA PRO A 108 -3.24 -6.55 -1.86
C PRO A 108 -4.22 -5.37 -1.95
N TRP A 109 -3.75 -4.15 -1.66
CA TRP A 109 -4.56 -2.93 -1.81
C TRP A 109 -4.93 -2.69 -3.28
N ARG A 110 -3.98 -2.81 -4.21
CA ARG A 110 -4.23 -2.59 -5.64
C ARG A 110 -5.20 -3.61 -6.24
N GLN A 111 -5.14 -4.85 -5.77
CA GLN A 111 -6.01 -5.92 -6.25
C GLN A 111 -7.48 -5.67 -5.84
N ALA A 112 -7.70 -5.18 -4.63
CA ALA A 112 -9.05 -4.95 -4.10
C ALA A 112 -9.64 -3.58 -4.47
N VAL A 113 -8.83 -2.52 -4.44
CA VAL A 113 -9.31 -1.13 -4.55
C VAL A 113 -8.87 -0.46 -5.86
N GLY A 114 -8.04 -1.13 -6.66
CA GLY A 114 -7.47 -0.60 -7.91
C GLY A 114 -6.23 0.30 -7.70
N THR A 115 -5.81 0.95 -8.79
CA THR A 115 -4.58 1.76 -8.79
C THR A 115 -4.85 3.16 -8.24
N LEU A 116 -4.26 3.51 -7.10
CA LEU A 116 -4.18 4.91 -6.66
C LEU A 116 -3.18 5.66 -7.54
N MET A 117 -3.64 6.62 -8.33
CA MET A 117 -2.73 7.50 -9.09
C MET A 117 -2.02 8.48 -8.13
N PRO A 118 -0.67 8.56 -8.17
CA PRO A 118 0.05 9.58 -7.44
C PRO A 118 -0.24 10.96 -8.03
N VAL A 119 -0.64 11.92 -7.19
CA VAL A 119 -0.57 13.35 -7.52
C VAL A 119 0.47 13.99 -6.62
N GLY A 120 1.41 14.69 -7.24
CA GLY A 120 2.60 15.29 -6.63
C GLY A 120 3.59 15.67 -7.74
N PRO A 121 4.67 16.42 -7.46
CA PRO A 121 5.53 17.03 -8.49
C PRO A 121 6.21 16.06 -9.48
N GLY A 122 6.14 14.74 -9.25
CA GLY A 122 6.61 13.71 -10.18
C GLY A 122 5.52 13.08 -11.08
N ALA A 123 4.25 13.48 -10.96
CA ALA A 123 3.14 12.83 -11.67
C ALA A 123 3.11 13.12 -13.19
N GLY A 124 3.67 14.25 -13.63
CA GLY A 124 3.61 14.70 -15.04
C GLY A 124 4.67 14.11 -15.99
N VAL A 125 5.57 13.23 -15.52
CA VAL A 125 6.65 12.70 -16.36
C VAL A 125 6.21 11.44 -17.13
N ARG A 126 5.27 10.64 -16.59
CA ARG A 126 4.83 9.39 -17.25
C ARG A 126 3.78 9.57 -18.34
N GLU A 127 3.08 10.70 -18.38
CA GLU A 127 2.00 10.92 -19.36
C GLU A 127 2.54 11.31 -20.75
N ARG A 128 3.74 11.91 -20.81
CA ARG A 128 4.35 12.33 -22.08
C ARG A 128 4.96 11.18 -22.91
N SER A 129 5.24 10.03 -22.31
CA SER A 129 5.81 8.89 -23.04
C SER A 129 4.78 8.01 -23.74
N ARG A 130 3.47 8.22 -23.50
CA ARG A 130 2.39 7.45 -24.15
C ARG A 130 1.75 8.15 -25.35
N ALA A 131 2.04 9.44 -25.57
CA ALA A 131 1.43 10.22 -26.65
C ALA A 131 2.22 10.23 -27.97
N VAL A 132 3.38 9.57 -28.07
CA VAL A 132 4.26 9.66 -29.26
C VAL A 132 4.15 8.45 -30.22
N THR A 133 3.34 7.43 -29.92
CA THR A 133 3.22 6.26 -30.82
C THR A 133 1.81 6.06 -31.35
N LEU A 134 1.23 7.07 -32.01
CA LEU A 134 0.08 6.89 -32.91
C LEU A 134 0.13 7.94 -34.03
N ARG A 135 1.12 7.85 -34.92
CA ARG A 135 1.05 8.29 -36.32
C ARG A 135 2.14 7.59 -37.10
N GLY A 136 1.73 6.58 -37.86
CA GLY A 136 2.50 5.81 -38.83
C GLY A 136 1.52 4.96 -39.61
#